data_AF-A0A352VZK5-F1
#
_entry.id   AF-A0A352VZK5-F1
#
_cell.length_a   1.000
_cell.length_b   1.000
_cell.length_c   1.000
_cell.angle_alpha   90.00
_cell.angle_beta   90.00
_cell.angle_gamma   90.00
#
_symmetry.space_group_name_H-M   'P 1'
#
loop_
_entity.id
_entity.type
_entity.pdbx_description
1 polymer ?
#
loop_
_entity_poly.entity_id
_entity_poly.type
_entity_poly.pdbx_seq_one_letter_code
_entity_poly.pdbx_strand_id
1 'polypeptide(L)'
;MACSMIFQSKCKMLLSGIIISAGNGDSMKKITKNLFMLALFFLQTGAWALNLENGKIQLLIEKTGISIACFQKGNAQNIAELKLKDLEITDVNKIDNQSVKLLCSRQTDLILTIYEQSPYFEIAWNSPDAAVSVLSLFFQAEAVIIPDPYIDNYVFFPARQKEKEGFIFPGFHTAAFLLTGGNAMLACSWLEAERISCGKLKTDDSCFNYYTIMIKGKNKLQIGLPAAEGLWQKIQKKLETIEFEKQAWKAPFSASWQINYFQKNEFPHALFTDESYPVPQYDQSVKSIRLYSGISIQKPDIWQGYEQANGRFPYPVYLQGNDFYIRKMNYAKQSIIFDQDYPQVVYALDAPAGSEGETLLPLPIRKKILSGEMISNMAIINIYQGSGICSGTEKIEKIFKSGEQKAKQQEIESILEKMNIYQEHVHSRAREYLDWEVKISDWLGKNMNKNPGLIPVCQELKIVLDDIQDVWKTNSLIFKTPKDFAMEISKVNALLSSAESNEKQDEACAELGRILRTMGG
;
A
#
# COMPACT_ATOMS: atom_id res chain seq x y z
N MET A 1 31.93 23.70 4.31
CA MET A 1 33.09 24.56 4.69
C MET A 1 32.72 25.96 5.20
N ALA A 2 31.64 26.61 4.76
CA ALA A 2 31.28 27.97 5.21
C ALA A 2 30.84 28.08 6.69
N CYS A 3 30.18 27.06 7.27
CA CYS A 3 29.78 27.08 8.70
C CYS A 3 30.96 27.06 9.68
N SER A 4 32.10 26.49 9.29
CA SER A 4 33.31 26.45 10.13
C SER A 4 33.93 27.85 10.30
N MET A 5 33.85 28.72 9.29
CA MET A 5 34.41 30.07 9.35
C MET A 5 33.59 31.03 10.23
N ILE A 6 32.25 30.90 10.25
CA ILE A 6 31.38 31.77 11.06
C ILE A 6 31.58 31.48 12.56
N PHE A 7 31.79 30.21 12.92
CA PHE A 7 32.07 29.82 14.31
C PHE A 7 33.43 30.36 14.79
N GLN A 8 34.46 30.29 13.94
CA GLN A 8 35.78 30.86 14.27
C GLN A 8 35.76 32.38 14.45
N SER A 9 34.97 33.11 13.65
CA SER A 9 34.86 34.58 13.76
C SER A 9 34.16 35.02 15.05
N LYS A 10 33.10 34.33 15.49
CA LYS A 10 32.39 34.68 16.73
C LYS A 10 33.17 34.34 17.99
N CYS A 11 33.92 33.24 18.00
CA CYS A 11 34.81 32.90 19.10
C CYS A 11 35.95 33.92 19.29
N LYS A 12 36.47 34.51 18.20
CA LYS A 12 37.48 35.59 18.27
C LYS A 12 36.95 36.87 18.92
N MET A 13 35.68 37.23 18.71
CA MET A 13 35.06 38.41 19.35
C MET A 13 34.77 38.19 20.84
N LEU A 14 34.34 37.00 21.24
CA LEU A 14 34.10 36.67 22.66
C LEU A 14 35.41 36.64 23.48
N LEU A 15 36.49 36.13 22.90
CA LEU A 15 37.81 36.11 23.55
C LEU A 15 38.44 37.50 23.69
N SER A 16 38.16 38.42 22.76
CA SER A 16 38.69 39.80 22.83
C SER A 16 37.96 40.67 23.85
N GLY A 17 36.67 40.43 24.11
CA GLY A 17 35.92 41.15 25.15
C GLY A 17 36.30 40.79 26.59
N ILE A 18 36.70 39.53 26.84
CA ILE A 18 37.04 39.05 28.20
C ILE A 18 38.42 39.54 28.67
N ILE A 19 39.32 39.88 27.75
CA ILE A 19 40.68 40.33 28.08
C ILE A 19 40.70 41.76 28.66
N ILE A 20 39.64 42.55 28.50
CA ILE A 20 39.65 43.98 28.84
C ILE A 20 39.20 44.28 30.29
N SER A 21 38.60 43.34 31.04
CA SER A 21 37.98 43.67 32.36
C SER A 21 38.60 43.05 33.62
N ALA A 22 39.72 42.31 33.56
CA ALA A 22 40.26 41.60 34.73
C ALA A 22 41.58 42.20 35.27
N GLY A 23 41.48 43.03 36.30
CA GLY A 23 42.62 43.38 37.17
C GLY A 23 42.92 42.27 38.19
N ASN A 24 44.22 42.08 38.47
CA ASN A 24 44.87 41.09 39.36
C ASN A 24 45.16 39.68 38.78
N GLY A 25 46.47 39.38 38.72
CA GLY A 25 47.08 38.30 37.93
C GLY A 25 46.81 36.86 38.36
N ASP A 26 46.30 36.59 39.56
CA ASP A 26 46.00 35.22 40.01
C ASP A 26 44.60 34.74 39.62
N SER A 27 43.64 35.66 39.45
CA SER A 27 42.31 35.33 38.93
C SER A 27 42.36 34.97 37.44
N MET A 28 43.23 35.67 36.69
CA MET A 28 43.47 35.45 35.25
C MET A 28 43.97 34.04 34.94
N LYS A 29 44.85 33.45 35.76
CA LYS A 29 45.35 32.07 35.55
C LYS A 29 44.29 31.00 35.76
N LYS A 30 43.39 31.18 36.73
CA LYS A 30 42.26 30.25 36.96
C LYS A 30 41.22 30.35 35.83
N ILE A 31 40.91 31.57 35.38
CA ILE A 31 39.96 31.81 34.30
C ILE A 31 40.50 31.26 32.96
N THR A 32 41.76 31.50 32.62
CA THR A 32 42.38 30.93 31.41
C THR A 32 42.48 29.42 31.45
N LYS A 33 42.81 28.80 32.61
CA LYS A 33 42.81 27.34 32.74
C LYS A 33 41.42 26.74 32.56
N ASN A 34 40.38 27.36 33.14
CA ASN A 34 39.00 26.89 32.98
C ASN A 34 38.48 27.11 31.57
N LEU A 35 38.78 28.24 30.91
CA LEU A 35 38.46 28.48 29.49
C LEU A 35 39.21 27.55 28.56
N PHE A 36 40.47 27.22 28.85
CA PHE A 36 41.27 26.27 28.06
C PHE A 36 40.75 24.84 28.23
N MET A 37 40.33 24.44 29.44
CA MET A 37 39.66 23.16 29.68
C MET A 37 38.28 23.12 29.01
N LEU A 38 37.51 24.21 29.03
CA LEU A 38 36.23 24.30 28.30
C LEU A 38 36.46 24.20 26.79
N ALA A 39 37.47 24.91 26.26
CA ALA A 39 37.83 24.87 24.85
C ALA A 39 38.34 23.49 24.44
N LEU A 40 39.14 22.80 25.27
CA LEU A 40 39.55 21.41 25.05
C LEU A 40 38.37 20.44 25.13
N PHE A 41 37.41 20.67 26.02
CA PHE A 41 36.19 19.87 26.12
C PHE A 41 35.31 20.05 24.86
N PHE A 42 35.17 21.29 24.36
CA PHE A 42 34.48 21.58 23.10
C PHE A 42 35.25 21.12 21.85
N LEU A 43 36.58 21.07 21.91
CA LEU A 43 37.43 20.51 20.85
C LEU A 43 37.44 18.97 20.86
N GLN A 44 37.18 18.33 22.00
CA GLN A 44 37.04 16.86 22.11
C GLN A 44 35.64 16.35 21.78
N THR A 45 34.60 17.19 21.86
CA THR A 45 33.29 16.89 21.28
C THR A 45 33.27 17.16 19.78
N GLY A 46 34.29 16.67 19.05
CA GLY A 46 34.39 16.83 17.60
C GLY A 46 33.12 16.29 16.94
N ALA A 47 32.27 17.20 16.50
CA ALA A 47 31.14 16.87 15.64
C ALA A 47 31.72 16.35 14.33
N TRP A 48 31.85 15.03 14.23
CA TRP A 48 32.13 14.38 12.97
C TRP A 48 30.83 14.32 12.18
N ALA A 49 30.96 14.51 10.87
CA ALA A 49 29.88 14.36 9.91
C ALA A 49 30.42 13.56 8.72
N LEU A 50 29.73 12.50 8.33
CA LEU A 50 30.07 11.70 7.16
C LEU A 50 28.99 11.86 6.10
N ASN A 51 29.40 12.13 4.87
CA ASN A 51 28.51 12.22 3.73
C ASN A 51 28.61 10.96 2.87
N LEU A 52 27.46 10.37 2.53
CA LEU A 52 27.34 9.19 1.67
C LEU A 52 26.28 9.47 0.59
N GLU A 53 26.66 9.46 -0.69
CA GLU A 53 25.77 9.86 -1.79
C GLU A 53 26.02 9.08 -3.09
N ASN A 54 25.00 8.97 -3.93
CA ASN A 54 25.06 8.31 -5.25
C ASN A 54 24.46 9.15 -6.40
N GLY A 55 24.25 10.45 -6.18
CA GLY A 55 23.61 11.37 -7.13
C GLY A 55 22.07 11.26 -7.22
N LYS A 56 21.45 10.33 -6.50
CA LYS A 56 19.98 10.22 -6.33
C LYS A 56 19.55 10.51 -4.90
N ILE A 57 20.32 10.00 -3.94
CA ILE A 57 20.14 10.25 -2.50
C ILE A 57 21.46 10.68 -1.88
N GLN A 58 21.37 11.47 -0.80
CA GLN A 58 22.48 11.88 0.04
C GLN A 58 22.11 11.62 1.51
N LEU A 59 23.01 10.97 2.24
CA LEU A 59 22.93 10.71 3.67
C LEU A 59 24.02 11.50 4.38
N LEU A 60 23.62 12.48 5.19
CA LEU A 60 24.51 13.21 6.08
C LEU A 60 24.38 12.61 7.48
N ILE A 61 25.42 11.89 7.90
CA ILE A 61 25.45 11.12 9.14
C ILE A 61 26.16 11.95 10.19
N GLU A 62 25.45 12.26 11.27
CA GLU A 62 25.95 13.02 12.41
C GLU A 62 25.69 12.22 13.70
N LYS A 63 26.28 12.66 14.82
CA LYS A 63 26.10 12.00 16.11
C LYS A 63 24.62 11.93 16.55
N THR A 64 23.81 12.92 16.16
CA THR A 64 22.41 13.08 16.59
C THR A 64 21.40 12.39 15.68
N GLY A 65 21.82 11.91 14.50
CA GLY A 65 20.92 11.32 13.52
C GLY A 65 21.50 11.35 12.11
N ILE A 66 20.67 10.98 11.14
CA ILE A 66 21.03 10.94 9.72
C ILE A 66 20.03 11.82 8.97
N SER A 67 20.52 12.90 8.37
CA SER A 67 19.71 13.69 7.44
C SER A 67 19.70 13.02 6.07
N ILE A 68 18.52 12.90 5.48
CA ILE A 68 18.27 12.20 4.23
C ILE A 68 17.77 13.22 3.20
N ALA A 69 18.54 13.40 2.14
CA ALA A 69 18.22 14.29 1.05
C ALA A 69 18.06 13.54 -0.27
N CYS A 70 17.15 14.00 -1.13
CA CYS A 70 17.05 13.53 -2.51
C CYS A 70 17.57 14.60 -3.48
N PHE A 71 18.08 14.17 -4.63
CA PHE A 71 18.53 15.10 -5.67
C PHE A 71 17.39 15.42 -6.64
N GLN A 72 17.04 16.69 -6.76
CA GLN A 72 16.11 17.20 -7.76
C GLN A 72 16.79 18.28 -8.60
N LYS A 73 16.81 18.09 -9.92
CA LYS A 73 17.46 19.01 -10.86
C LYS A 73 18.92 19.33 -10.46
N GLY A 74 19.63 18.32 -9.94
CA GLY A 74 21.03 18.43 -9.51
C GLY A 74 21.27 19.01 -8.11
N ASN A 75 20.21 19.45 -7.40
CA ASN A 75 20.33 19.99 -6.04
C ASN A 75 19.84 18.98 -5.01
N ALA A 76 20.62 18.75 -3.95
CA ALA A 76 20.18 17.99 -2.80
C ALA A 76 19.16 18.82 -1.98
N GLN A 77 17.99 18.23 -1.73
CA GLN A 77 16.97 18.80 -0.86
C GLN A 77 16.80 17.87 0.35
N ASN A 78 16.94 18.40 1.57
CA ASN A 78 16.71 17.61 2.77
C ASN A 78 15.21 17.32 2.91
N ILE A 79 14.87 16.04 2.96
CA ILE A 79 13.47 15.56 2.93
C ILE A 79 13.07 14.93 4.25
N ALA A 80 13.99 14.18 4.87
CA ALA A 80 13.69 13.42 6.06
C ALA A 80 14.88 13.39 7.02
N GLU A 81 14.60 13.24 8.31
CA GLU A 81 15.60 13.03 9.35
C GLU A 81 15.34 11.67 10.01
N LEU A 82 16.39 10.85 10.08
CA LEU A 82 16.37 9.54 10.70
C LEU A 82 17.05 9.60 12.07
N LYS A 83 16.31 9.22 13.12
CA LYS A 83 16.83 9.12 14.49
C LYS A 83 16.68 7.71 15.02
N LEU A 84 17.66 7.31 15.81
CA LEU A 84 17.63 6.07 16.57
C LEU A 84 17.18 6.44 17.99
N LYS A 85 16.02 5.93 18.40
CA LYS A 85 15.52 6.16 19.75
C LYS A 85 16.28 5.25 20.71
N ASP A 86 16.77 5.82 21.81
CA ASP A 86 17.53 5.14 22.86
C ASP A 86 18.85 4.49 22.40
N LEU A 87 19.35 4.92 21.23
CA LEU A 87 20.65 4.50 20.69
C LEU A 87 21.45 5.73 20.27
N GLU A 88 22.65 5.87 20.81
CA GLU A 88 23.59 6.90 20.38
C GLU A 88 24.59 6.33 19.39
N ILE A 89 24.87 7.05 18.30
CA ILE A 89 25.95 6.69 17.39
C ILE A 89 27.28 7.05 18.08
N THR A 90 28.05 6.03 18.43
CA THR A 90 29.31 6.16 19.16
C THR A 90 30.51 6.30 18.24
N ASP A 91 30.46 5.64 17.07
CA ASP A 91 31.53 5.65 16.09
C ASP A 91 31.00 5.33 14.68
N VAL A 92 31.75 5.73 13.65
CA VAL A 92 31.39 5.57 12.24
C VAL A 92 32.59 5.11 11.44
N ASN A 93 32.48 3.92 10.88
CA ASN A 93 33.53 3.24 10.13
C ASN A 93 33.10 3.09 8.67
N LYS A 94 33.76 3.82 7.76
CA LYS A 94 33.54 3.65 6.32
C LYS A 94 34.00 2.25 5.91
N ILE A 95 33.12 1.47 5.29
CA ILE A 95 33.45 0.13 4.78
C ILE A 95 34.00 0.29 3.35
N ASP A 96 33.25 0.99 2.51
CA ASP A 96 33.60 1.29 1.12
C ASP A 96 32.92 2.62 0.69
N ASN A 97 32.88 2.93 -0.61
CA ASN A 97 32.27 4.17 -1.12
C ASN A 97 30.74 4.21 -1.07
N GLN A 98 30.10 3.06 -0.88
CA GLN A 98 28.65 2.88 -0.85
C GLN A 98 28.15 2.47 0.54
N SER A 99 29.04 2.06 1.43
CA SER A 99 28.68 1.43 2.70
C SER A 99 29.42 2.02 3.89
N VAL A 100 28.70 2.19 4.99
CA VAL A 100 29.24 2.68 6.25
C VAL A 100 28.65 1.90 7.42
N LYS A 101 29.51 1.53 8.36
CA LYS A 101 29.14 0.89 9.63
C LYS A 101 29.03 1.93 10.72
N LEU A 102 27.87 2.03 11.36
CA LEU A 102 27.64 2.83 12.56
C LEU A 102 27.69 1.91 13.77
N LEU A 103 28.62 2.18 14.69
CA LEU A 103 28.64 1.53 16.00
C LEU A 103 27.74 2.34 16.93
N CYS A 104 26.66 1.74 17.39
CA CYS A 104 25.73 2.37 18.31
C CYS A 104 25.94 1.84 19.73
N SER A 105 25.44 2.59 20.72
CA SER A 105 25.33 2.10 22.09
C SER A 105 24.61 0.73 22.16
N ARG A 106 24.75 0.00 23.26
CA ARG A 106 24.12 -1.33 23.46
C ARG A 106 24.60 -2.43 22.51
N GLN A 107 25.81 -2.30 21.95
CA GLN A 107 26.41 -3.29 21.04
C GLN A 107 25.57 -3.52 19.78
N THR A 108 24.89 -2.46 19.32
CA THR A 108 24.11 -2.49 18.09
C THR A 108 24.95 -1.92 16.95
N ASP A 109 25.08 -2.68 15.87
CA ASP A 109 25.77 -2.25 14.66
C ASP A 109 24.75 -2.02 13.54
N LEU A 110 24.83 -0.86 12.89
CA LEU A 110 24.05 -0.54 11.69
C LEU A 110 24.98 -0.49 10.49
N ILE A 111 24.60 -1.10 9.38
CA ILE A 111 25.30 -0.93 8.11
C ILE A 111 24.36 -0.23 7.16
N LEU A 112 24.70 1.02 6.81
CA LEU A 112 23.99 1.76 5.77
C LEU A 112 24.66 1.47 4.43
N THR A 113 23.88 1.11 3.42
CA THR A 113 24.36 0.84 2.05
C THR A 113 23.54 1.62 1.04
N ILE A 114 24.17 2.54 0.30
CA ILE A 114 23.56 3.23 -0.85
C ILE A 114 23.86 2.44 -2.13
N TYR A 115 22.83 2.10 -2.90
CA TYR A 115 23.03 1.37 -4.15
C TYR A 115 23.33 2.34 -5.30
N GLU A 116 24.21 1.95 -6.24
CA GLU A 116 24.52 2.80 -7.38
C GLU A 116 23.26 3.13 -8.21
N GLN A 117 23.10 4.40 -8.63
CA GLN A 117 21.95 4.90 -9.40
C GLN A 117 20.56 4.63 -8.80
N SER A 118 20.49 4.29 -7.52
CA SER A 118 19.24 3.94 -6.84
C SER A 118 18.77 5.08 -5.94
N PRO A 119 17.48 5.44 -5.93
CA PRO A 119 16.93 6.35 -4.93
C PRO A 119 16.71 5.67 -3.56
N TYR A 120 17.18 4.43 -3.40
CA TYR A 120 17.05 3.61 -2.18
C TYR A 120 18.40 3.32 -1.54
N PHE A 121 18.37 3.23 -0.21
CA PHE A 121 19.44 2.70 0.62
C PHE A 121 18.90 1.62 1.57
N GLU A 122 19.78 0.73 1.99
CA GLU A 122 19.50 -0.33 2.95
C GLU A 122 20.14 0.01 4.30
N ILE A 123 19.44 -0.34 5.36
CA ILE A 123 19.93 -0.41 6.73
C ILE A 123 19.89 -1.88 7.12
N ALA A 124 21.06 -2.52 7.14
CA ALA A 124 21.21 -3.83 7.75
C ALA A 124 21.47 -3.63 9.25
N TRP A 125 20.66 -4.30 10.06
CA TRP A 125 20.64 -4.15 11.50
C TRP A 125 21.21 -5.41 12.16
N ASN A 126 22.18 -5.24 13.05
CA ASN A 126 22.70 -6.33 13.86
C ASN A 126 22.70 -5.92 15.33
N SER A 127 21.68 -6.37 16.07
CA SER A 127 21.52 -6.14 17.50
C SER A 127 21.44 -7.47 18.23
N PRO A 128 21.86 -7.57 19.50
CA PRO A 128 21.61 -8.76 20.31
C PRO A 128 20.13 -9.14 20.28
N ASP A 129 19.81 -10.44 20.21
CA ASP A 129 18.47 -10.96 19.89
C ASP A 129 17.34 -10.45 20.81
N ALA A 130 17.66 -10.00 22.03
CA ALA A 130 16.69 -9.46 22.98
C ALA A 130 16.51 -7.93 22.92
N ALA A 131 17.40 -7.20 22.27
CA ALA A 131 17.39 -5.74 22.28
C ALA A 131 16.42 -5.19 21.23
N VAL A 132 15.35 -4.56 21.71
CA VAL A 132 14.41 -3.80 20.88
C VAL A 132 15.06 -2.47 20.50
N SER A 133 15.05 -2.19 19.20
CA SER A 133 15.49 -0.92 18.65
C SER A 133 14.34 -0.21 17.97
N VAL A 134 14.26 1.10 18.16
CA VAL A 134 13.22 1.93 17.55
C VAL A 134 13.87 2.96 16.65
N LEU A 135 13.49 2.91 15.38
CA LEU A 135 13.94 3.84 14.36
C LEU A 135 12.80 4.80 14.07
N SER A 136 13.09 6.11 14.06
CA SER A 136 12.12 7.17 13.82
C SER A 136 12.54 8.02 12.63
N LEU A 137 11.66 8.14 11.64
CA LEU A 137 11.80 9.05 10.51
C LEU A 137 10.91 10.26 10.74
N PHE A 138 11.43 11.46 10.53
CA PHE A 138 10.72 12.73 10.60
C PHE A 138 10.69 13.38 9.22
N PHE A 139 9.53 13.80 8.75
CA PHE A 139 9.31 14.33 7.39
C PHE A 139 8.01 15.16 7.34
N GLN A 140 7.53 15.51 6.14
CA GLN A 140 6.22 16.13 5.91
C GLN A 140 5.53 15.40 4.75
N ALA A 141 4.42 14.70 5.04
CA ALA A 141 3.62 13.99 4.03
C ALA A 141 2.13 14.32 4.12
N GLU A 142 1.50 14.45 2.95
CA GLU A 142 0.07 14.76 2.82
C GLU A 142 -0.81 13.51 2.89
N ALA A 143 -0.26 12.34 2.59
CA ALA A 143 -0.96 11.05 2.71
C ALA A 143 0.03 9.90 2.96
N VAL A 144 -0.49 8.80 3.51
CA VAL A 144 0.21 7.51 3.62
C VAL A 144 -0.52 6.50 2.76
N ILE A 145 0.23 5.72 1.99
CA ILE A 145 -0.26 4.60 1.22
C ILE A 145 0.34 3.32 1.78
N ILE A 146 -0.51 2.37 2.17
CA ILE A 146 -0.12 1.04 2.57
C ILE A 146 -0.53 0.09 1.46
N PRO A 147 0.43 -0.43 0.66
CA PRO A 147 0.10 -1.31 -0.46
C PRO A 147 -0.41 -2.64 0.08
N ASP A 148 -1.65 -2.98 -0.27
CA ASP A 148 -2.19 -4.31 -0.03
C ASP A 148 -1.87 -5.19 -1.25
N PRO A 149 -1.18 -6.33 -1.08
CA PRO A 149 -0.86 -7.20 -2.20
C PRO A 149 -2.06 -8.02 -2.71
N TYR A 150 -3.19 -8.03 -1.99
CA TYR A 150 -4.39 -8.81 -2.32
C TYR A 150 -5.55 -7.98 -2.85
N ILE A 151 -5.66 -6.71 -2.47
CA ILE A 151 -6.80 -5.83 -2.82
C ILE A 151 -6.32 -4.43 -3.23
N ASP A 152 -7.03 -3.40 -2.77
CA ASP A 152 -6.71 -2.00 -2.95
C ASP A 152 -5.71 -1.51 -1.89
N ASN A 153 -4.90 -0.51 -2.23
CA ASN A 153 -4.06 0.12 -1.21
C ASN A 153 -4.91 0.91 -0.23
N TYR A 154 -4.51 0.89 1.04
CA TYR A 154 -5.08 1.77 2.06
C TYR A 154 -4.44 3.14 1.94
N VAL A 155 -5.26 4.18 1.77
CA VAL A 155 -4.79 5.57 1.65
C VAL A 155 -5.31 6.38 2.82
N PHE A 156 -4.39 6.86 3.66
CA PHE A 156 -4.73 7.62 4.86
C PHE A 156 -4.35 9.08 4.70
N PHE A 157 -5.22 9.97 5.20
CA PHE A 157 -4.97 11.42 5.25
C PHE A 157 -4.93 11.94 6.71
N PRO A 158 -4.04 12.90 7.03
CA PRO A 158 -3.86 13.42 8.38
C PRO A 158 -5.14 14.03 8.98
N ALA A 159 -5.98 14.63 8.11
CA ALA A 159 -7.20 15.32 8.50
C ALA A 159 -8.28 14.39 9.10
N ARG A 160 -8.21 13.08 8.83
CA ARG A 160 -9.15 12.08 9.37
C ARG A 160 -8.59 11.30 10.56
N GLN A 161 -7.31 11.46 10.85
CA GLN A 161 -6.69 10.82 11.99
C GLN A 161 -7.09 11.57 13.27
N LYS A 162 -8.02 10.96 14.02
CA LYS A 162 -8.46 11.46 15.34
C LYS A 162 -7.32 11.39 16.37
N GLU A 163 -6.60 10.28 16.34
CA GLU A 163 -5.45 10.04 17.20
C GLU A 163 -4.18 10.70 16.65
N LYS A 164 -3.20 10.94 17.53
CA LYS A 164 -1.87 11.41 17.10
C LYS A 164 -1.09 10.33 16.37
N GLU A 165 -1.32 9.08 16.73
CA GLU A 165 -0.58 7.91 16.23
C GLU A 165 -1.54 6.92 15.57
N GLY A 166 -1.15 6.44 14.40
CA GLY A 166 -1.80 5.37 13.65
C GLY A 166 -0.84 4.20 13.55
N PHE A 167 -1.39 2.99 13.55
CA PHE A 167 -0.61 1.76 13.49
C PHE A 167 -0.70 1.15 12.10
N ILE A 168 0.42 0.60 11.63
CA ILE A 168 0.50 -0.14 10.38
C ILE A 168 0.75 -1.60 10.76
N PHE A 169 0.00 -2.53 10.15
CA PHE A 169 0.23 -3.95 10.39
C PHE A 169 1.61 -4.36 9.88
N PRO A 170 2.46 -4.99 10.71
CA PRO A 170 3.80 -5.42 10.29
C PRO A 170 3.80 -6.33 9.06
N GLY A 171 2.74 -7.12 8.86
CA GLY A 171 2.60 -8.04 7.71
C GLY A 171 2.45 -7.36 6.34
N PHE A 172 2.30 -6.04 6.26
CA PHE A 172 2.26 -5.35 4.95
C PHE A 172 3.63 -5.17 4.30
N HIS A 173 4.71 -5.24 5.10
CA HIS A 173 6.11 -5.12 4.67
C HIS A 173 6.50 -3.83 3.92
N THR A 174 5.58 -2.92 3.62
CA THR A 174 5.86 -1.66 2.92
C THR A 174 4.85 -0.57 3.26
N ALA A 175 5.35 0.66 3.35
CA ALA A 175 4.55 1.88 3.42
C ALA A 175 5.18 2.94 2.51
N ALA A 176 4.36 3.76 1.87
CA ALA A 176 4.79 4.89 1.08
C ALA A 176 4.13 6.18 1.56
N PHE A 177 4.89 7.27 1.67
CA PHE A 177 4.45 8.56 2.18
C PHE A 177 4.51 9.57 1.05
N LEU A 178 3.37 10.18 0.71
CA LEU A 178 3.26 11.20 -0.33
C LEU A 178 3.78 12.54 0.23
N LEU A 179 5.05 12.84 -0.02
CA LEU A 179 5.72 14.01 0.57
C LEU A 179 5.20 15.31 -0.02
N THR A 180 5.04 16.33 0.84
CA THR A 180 4.48 17.63 0.47
C THR A 180 5.11 18.21 -0.79
N GLY A 181 4.27 18.71 -1.70
CA GLY A 181 4.70 19.33 -2.96
C GLY A 181 4.72 18.41 -4.17
N GLY A 182 4.30 17.14 -4.06
CA GLY A 182 4.01 16.29 -5.22
C GLY A 182 5.23 15.68 -5.94
N ASN A 183 6.45 16.04 -5.54
CA ASN A 183 7.66 15.74 -6.31
C ASN A 183 8.51 14.58 -5.75
N ALA A 184 8.12 14.03 -4.61
CA ALA A 184 8.83 12.94 -3.98
C ALA A 184 7.89 12.05 -3.16
N MET A 185 8.31 10.81 -2.94
CA MET A 185 7.72 9.92 -1.94
C MET A 185 8.81 9.44 -1.00
N LEU A 186 8.46 9.15 0.24
CA LEU A 186 9.30 8.37 1.14
C LEU A 186 8.74 6.95 1.16
N ALA A 187 9.56 5.96 0.80
CA ALA A 187 9.17 4.55 0.81
C ALA A 187 9.95 3.83 1.89
N CYS A 188 9.27 3.02 2.69
CA CYS A 188 9.89 2.18 3.72
C CYS A 188 9.43 0.75 3.53
N SER A 189 10.36 -0.17 3.34
CA SER A 189 10.10 -1.61 3.24
C SER A 189 10.92 -2.36 4.27
N TRP A 190 10.29 -3.27 5.02
CA TRP A 190 10.93 -3.96 6.15
C TRP A 190 10.78 -5.47 6.03
N LEU A 191 11.79 -6.19 6.51
CA LEU A 191 11.74 -7.65 6.56
C LEU A 191 10.81 -8.10 7.69
N GLU A 192 11.10 -7.67 8.91
CA GLU A 192 10.29 -7.96 10.10
C GLU A 192 10.13 -6.70 10.95
N ALA A 193 9.00 -6.58 11.64
CA ALA A 193 8.78 -5.51 12.61
C ALA A 193 7.87 -5.98 13.74
N GLU A 194 8.16 -5.54 14.96
CA GLU A 194 7.31 -5.77 16.13
C GLU A 194 6.12 -4.81 16.13
N ARG A 195 6.38 -3.56 15.75
CA ARG A 195 5.39 -2.49 15.72
C ARG A 195 5.81 -1.45 14.70
N ILE A 196 4.81 -0.92 14.00
CA ILE A 196 4.97 0.16 13.06
C ILE A 196 3.91 1.19 13.34
N SER A 197 4.31 2.45 13.38
CA SER A 197 3.38 3.55 13.52
C SER A 197 3.76 4.73 12.64
N CYS A 198 2.77 5.54 12.32
CA CYS A 198 2.97 6.85 11.71
C CYS A 198 1.98 7.83 12.32
N GLY A 199 2.27 9.13 12.21
CA GLY A 199 1.38 10.09 12.82
C GLY A 199 1.84 11.52 12.76
N LYS A 200 1.27 12.28 13.68
CA LYS A 200 1.47 13.71 13.85
C LYS A 200 2.16 14.01 15.17
N LEU A 201 3.19 14.85 15.15
CA LEU A 201 3.84 15.35 16.36
C LEU A 201 2.87 16.21 17.18
N LYS A 202 2.00 16.97 16.50
CA LYS A 202 0.90 17.73 17.11
C LYS A 202 -0.44 17.36 16.46
N THR A 203 -1.52 17.32 17.25
CA THR A 203 -2.82 16.86 16.76
C THR A 203 -3.36 17.70 15.60
N ASP A 204 -3.03 18.99 15.58
CA ASP A 204 -3.44 20.00 14.61
C ASP A 204 -2.55 20.08 13.37
N ASP A 205 -1.49 19.27 13.27
CA ASP A 205 -0.65 19.24 12.08
C ASP A 205 -1.46 18.76 10.85
N SER A 206 -1.31 19.46 9.72
CA SER A 206 -1.97 19.13 8.46
C SER A 206 -1.32 17.98 7.69
N CYS A 207 -0.17 17.51 8.16
CA CYS A 207 0.68 16.51 7.51
C CYS A 207 1.06 15.42 8.51
N PHE A 208 1.26 14.20 8.01
CA PHE A 208 2.04 13.19 8.73
C PHE A 208 3.48 13.68 8.81
N ASN A 209 4.09 13.57 9.98
CA ASN A 209 5.43 14.09 10.18
C ASN A 209 6.34 13.20 11.02
N TYR A 210 5.86 12.00 11.37
CA TYR A 210 6.76 10.93 11.76
C TYR A 210 6.29 9.54 11.32
N TYR A 211 7.25 8.64 11.22
CA TYR A 211 7.08 7.19 11.10
C TYR A 211 8.03 6.52 12.09
N THR A 212 7.56 5.51 12.82
CA THR A 212 8.42 4.69 13.66
C THR A 212 8.30 3.22 13.30
N ILE A 213 9.42 2.53 13.37
CA ILE A 213 9.51 1.08 13.23
C ILE A 213 10.31 0.50 14.39
N MET A 214 9.72 -0.49 15.04
CA MET A 214 10.32 -1.23 16.13
C MET A 214 10.78 -2.60 15.62
N ILE A 215 12.06 -2.90 15.78
CA ILE A 215 12.71 -4.12 15.30
C ILE A 215 13.51 -4.79 16.41
N LYS A 216 13.68 -6.12 16.30
CA LYS A 216 14.51 -6.94 17.18
C LYS A 216 15.57 -7.69 16.40
N GLY A 217 16.67 -8.00 17.07
CA GLY A 217 17.71 -8.89 16.56
C GLY A 217 18.33 -8.41 15.24
N LYS A 218 18.61 -9.38 14.36
CA LYS A 218 19.07 -9.15 13.00
C LYS A 218 17.90 -8.81 12.09
N ASN A 219 17.99 -7.70 11.37
CA ASN A 219 16.90 -7.25 10.51
C ASN A 219 17.43 -6.44 9.33
N LYS A 220 16.54 -6.14 8.39
CA LYS A 220 16.80 -5.24 7.27
C LYS A 220 15.64 -4.26 7.13
N LEU A 221 15.99 -3.02 6.82
CA LEU A 221 15.07 -1.98 6.44
C LEU A 221 15.60 -1.32 5.17
N GLN A 222 14.72 -1.12 4.20
CA GLN A 222 15.04 -0.37 3.00
C GLN A 222 14.25 0.94 3.02
N ILE A 223 14.94 2.04 2.76
CA ILE A 223 14.35 3.38 2.70
C ILE A 223 14.64 3.96 1.33
N GLY A 224 13.61 4.49 0.67
CA GLY A 224 13.69 5.13 -0.63
C GLY A 224 13.15 6.54 -0.62
N LEU A 225 13.79 7.42 -1.41
CA LEU A 225 13.30 8.75 -1.72
C LEU A 225 13.16 8.92 -3.25
N PRO A 226 12.26 8.18 -3.91
CA PRO A 226 11.97 8.44 -5.31
C PRO A 226 11.51 9.88 -5.50
N ALA A 227 12.07 10.54 -6.50
CA ALA A 227 11.81 11.94 -6.80
C ALA A 227 11.69 12.14 -8.30
N ALA A 228 10.58 12.75 -8.71
CA ALA A 228 10.30 13.20 -10.07
C ALA A 228 9.30 14.36 -9.99
N GLU A 229 9.38 15.32 -10.90
CA GLU A 229 8.42 16.42 -10.94
C GLU A 229 7.00 15.85 -11.19
N GLY A 230 6.05 16.14 -10.28
CA GLY A 230 4.71 15.56 -10.35
C GLY A 230 4.65 14.04 -10.15
N LEU A 231 5.57 13.45 -9.38
CA LEU A 231 5.56 12.02 -9.02
C LEU A 231 4.20 11.56 -8.45
N TRP A 232 3.50 12.45 -7.75
CA TRP A 232 2.12 12.25 -7.31
C TRP A 232 1.38 13.59 -7.31
N GLN A 233 0.05 13.56 -7.32
CA GLN A 233 -0.77 14.77 -7.34
C GLN A 233 -2.04 14.63 -6.52
N LYS A 234 -2.29 15.61 -5.66
CA LYS A 234 -3.61 15.80 -5.05
C LYS A 234 -4.57 16.49 -6.03
N ILE A 235 -5.73 15.91 -6.28
CA ILE A 235 -6.78 16.52 -7.09
C ILE A 235 -7.47 17.60 -6.25
N GLN A 236 -7.32 18.85 -6.65
CA GLN A 236 -7.80 20.01 -5.88
C GLN A 236 -9.22 20.41 -6.26
N LYS A 237 -9.63 20.14 -7.51
CA LYS A 237 -10.93 20.55 -8.04
C LYS A 237 -11.97 19.48 -7.73
N LYS A 238 -13.09 19.90 -7.13
CA LYS A 238 -14.27 19.05 -6.97
C LYS A 238 -14.80 18.63 -8.34
N LEU A 239 -15.08 17.35 -8.50
CA LEU A 239 -15.56 16.78 -9.75
C LEU A 239 -17.08 16.90 -9.81
N GLU A 240 -17.58 17.80 -10.66
CA GLU A 240 -19.01 18.10 -10.76
C GLU A 240 -19.69 17.41 -11.95
N THR A 241 -18.93 17.06 -12.98
CA THR A 241 -19.45 16.58 -14.27
C THR A 241 -19.10 15.12 -14.52
N ILE A 242 -19.94 14.43 -15.29
CA ILE A 242 -19.69 13.06 -15.79
C ILE A 242 -18.88 13.04 -17.11
N GLU A 243 -18.53 14.21 -17.61
CA GLU A 243 -17.67 14.39 -18.77
C GLU A 243 -16.21 14.41 -18.33
N PHE A 244 -15.31 13.92 -19.17
CA PHE A 244 -13.90 13.93 -18.84
C PHE A 244 -13.31 15.32 -18.93
N GLU A 245 -12.68 15.73 -17.84
CA GLU A 245 -11.94 16.98 -17.72
C GLU A 245 -10.44 16.67 -17.71
N LYS A 246 -9.72 17.28 -18.66
CA LYS A 246 -8.26 17.24 -18.68
C LYS A 246 -7.70 18.02 -17.48
N GLN A 247 -6.85 17.38 -16.70
CA GLN A 247 -6.15 18.03 -15.59
C GLN A 247 -4.86 18.68 -16.07
N ALA A 248 -4.36 19.66 -15.29
CA ALA A 248 -3.07 20.29 -15.57
C ALA A 248 -1.88 19.35 -15.30
N TRP A 249 -2.06 18.40 -14.37
CA TRP A 249 -1.05 17.40 -14.05
C TRP A 249 -0.84 16.41 -15.21
N LYS A 250 0.41 16.00 -15.39
CA LYS A 250 0.82 15.00 -16.38
C LYS A 250 1.62 13.91 -15.70
N ALA A 251 1.44 12.67 -16.14
CA ALA A 251 2.27 11.55 -15.70
C ALA A 251 3.74 11.80 -16.10
N PRO A 252 4.69 11.83 -15.15
CA PRO A 252 6.10 12.08 -15.47
C PRO A 252 6.74 10.94 -16.27
N PHE A 253 6.29 9.71 -16.06
CA PHE A 253 6.79 8.51 -16.73
C PHE A 253 5.70 7.42 -16.77
N SER A 254 5.97 6.38 -17.55
CA SER A 254 5.09 5.20 -17.62
C SER A 254 5.14 4.42 -16.31
N ALA A 255 3.98 4.27 -15.65
CA ALA A 255 3.85 3.54 -14.40
C ALA A 255 2.43 2.94 -14.27
N SER A 256 2.25 2.07 -13.29
CA SER A 256 0.95 1.56 -12.87
C SER A 256 0.28 2.58 -11.97
N TRP A 257 -0.15 3.70 -12.57
CA TRP A 257 -0.81 4.82 -11.90
C TRP A 257 -2.14 4.38 -11.28
N GLN A 258 -2.47 4.96 -10.14
CA GLN A 258 -3.67 4.70 -9.36
C GLN A 258 -4.21 5.99 -8.77
N ILE A 259 -5.49 6.00 -8.42
CA ILE A 259 -6.18 7.11 -7.75
C ILE A 259 -7.10 6.55 -6.66
N ASN A 260 -7.17 7.22 -5.50
CA ASN A 260 -8.10 6.81 -4.46
C ASN A 260 -9.48 7.46 -4.61
N TYR A 261 -10.52 6.73 -4.23
CA TYR A 261 -11.87 7.24 -4.04
C TYR A 261 -12.39 6.80 -2.67
N PHE A 262 -13.05 7.72 -1.95
CA PHE A 262 -13.62 7.40 -0.65
C PHE A 262 -15.10 7.08 -0.75
N GLN A 263 -15.48 5.87 -0.39
CA GLN A 263 -16.85 5.40 -0.40
C GLN A 263 -17.53 5.76 0.93
N LYS A 264 -18.64 6.49 0.88
CA LYS A 264 -19.51 6.86 2.01
C LYS A 264 -20.51 5.75 2.40
N ASN A 265 -20.27 4.50 2.01
CA ASN A 265 -21.26 3.42 2.05
C ASN A 265 -22.17 3.42 3.29
N GLU A 266 -23.44 3.10 3.08
CA GLU A 266 -24.46 2.90 4.12
C GLU A 266 -24.28 1.60 4.92
N PHE A 267 -23.18 0.86 4.76
CA PHE A 267 -22.91 -0.26 5.66
C PHE A 267 -22.68 0.32 7.06
N PRO A 268 -23.54 -0.03 8.05
CA PRO A 268 -23.56 0.63 9.36
C PRO A 268 -22.22 0.55 10.11
N HIS A 269 -21.31 -0.32 9.65
CA HIS A 269 -19.99 -0.58 10.22
C HIS A 269 -18.88 -0.74 9.17
N ALA A 270 -18.92 0.01 8.05
CA ALA A 270 -17.90 -0.08 7.01
C ALA A 270 -16.48 0.21 7.55
N LEU A 271 -15.66 -0.84 7.73
CA LEU A 271 -14.25 -0.74 8.15
C LEU A 271 -13.31 -0.30 7.02
N PHE A 272 -13.78 -0.30 5.76
CA PHE A 272 -12.95 -0.01 4.59
C PHE A 272 -13.69 0.92 3.64
N THR A 273 -13.08 2.07 3.40
CA THR A 273 -13.74 3.20 2.74
C THR A 273 -12.86 3.87 1.70
N ASP A 274 -11.61 3.46 1.51
CA ASP A 274 -10.67 4.01 0.53
C ASP A 274 -10.32 2.95 -0.51
N GLU A 275 -10.87 3.10 -1.71
CA GLU A 275 -10.63 2.20 -2.84
C GLU A 275 -9.60 2.81 -3.79
N SER A 276 -8.62 2.00 -4.20
CA SER A 276 -7.56 2.41 -5.12
C SER A 276 -7.88 1.94 -6.54
N TYR A 277 -8.25 2.87 -7.40
CA TYR A 277 -8.58 2.56 -8.79
C TYR A 277 -7.37 2.74 -9.70
N PRO A 278 -7.05 1.77 -10.56
CA PRO A 278 -5.99 1.93 -11.54
C PRO A 278 -6.32 3.03 -12.56
N VAL A 279 -5.31 3.71 -13.09
CA VAL A 279 -5.47 4.71 -14.15
C VAL A 279 -5.06 4.06 -15.47
N PRO A 280 -6.01 3.59 -16.29
CA PRO A 280 -5.71 2.95 -17.57
C PRO A 280 -5.05 3.90 -18.56
N GLN A 281 -4.15 3.34 -19.36
CA GLN A 281 -3.69 3.99 -20.58
C GLN A 281 -4.74 3.83 -21.68
N TYR A 282 -5.15 4.93 -22.30
CA TYR A 282 -5.99 4.92 -23.48
C TYR A 282 -5.18 4.48 -24.70
N ASP A 283 -5.50 3.29 -25.20
CA ASP A 283 -5.01 2.77 -26.46
C ASP A 283 -6.21 2.50 -27.37
N GLN A 284 -6.30 3.23 -28.48
CA GLN A 284 -7.40 3.11 -29.45
C GLN A 284 -7.47 1.74 -30.12
N SER A 285 -6.35 1.00 -30.15
CA SER A 285 -6.31 -0.35 -30.75
C SER A 285 -6.98 -1.39 -29.86
N VAL A 286 -7.03 -1.13 -28.55
CA VAL A 286 -7.49 -2.06 -27.54
C VAL A 286 -8.96 -1.80 -27.26
N LYS A 287 -9.85 -2.63 -27.82
CA LYS A 287 -11.31 -2.53 -27.64
C LYS A 287 -11.81 -2.93 -26.24
N SER A 288 -10.94 -3.38 -25.34
CA SER A 288 -11.27 -3.65 -23.93
C SER A 288 -10.01 -3.69 -23.06
N ILE A 289 -10.09 -3.14 -21.84
CA ILE A 289 -8.96 -3.09 -20.89
C ILE A 289 -9.36 -3.82 -19.61
N ARG A 290 -8.57 -4.80 -19.17
CA ARG A 290 -8.74 -5.43 -17.85
C ARG A 290 -7.81 -4.76 -16.85
N LEU A 291 -8.35 -4.33 -15.72
CA LEU A 291 -7.66 -3.46 -14.78
C LEU A 291 -7.24 -4.17 -13.50
N TYR A 292 -8.15 -4.94 -12.90
CA TYR A 292 -7.93 -5.73 -11.70
C TYR A 292 -8.81 -6.99 -11.74
N SER A 293 -8.68 -7.89 -10.76
CA SER A 293 -9.70 -8.94 -10.58
C SER A 293 -11.05 -8.27 -10.33
N GLY A 294 -12.06 -8.61 -11.15
CA GLY A 294 -13.41 -8.07 -11.02
C GLY A 294 -13.70 -6.81 -11.84
N ILE A 295 -12.71 -5.95 -12.16
CA ILE A 295 -12.93 -4.70 -12.92
C ILE A 295 -12.37 -4.78 -14.34
N SER A 296 -13.22 -4.53 -15.33
CA SER A 296 -12.85 -4.43 -16.74
C SER A 296 -13.58 -3.29 -17.45
N ILE A 297 -12.89 -2.60 -18.36
CA ILE A 297 -13.49 -1.62 -19.26
C ILE A 297 -13.91 -2.34 -20.53
N GLN A 298 -15.22 -2.37 -20.73
CA GLN A 298 -15.86 -3.11 -21.82
C GLN A 298 -15.99 -2.26 -23.09
N LYS A 299 -16.08 -0.93 -22.93
CA LYS A 299 -16.28 0.02 -24.03
C LYS A 299 -15.40 1.25 -23.80
N PRO A 300 -14.16 1.26 -24.30
CA PRO A 300 -13.20 2.36 -24.09
C PRO A 300 -13.64 3.69 -24.69
N ASP A 301 -14.44 3.68 -25.75
CA ASP A 301 -15.04 4.86 -26.39
C ASP A 301 -15.97 5.65 -25.46
N ILE A 302 -16.65 4.96 -24.55
CA ILE A 302 -17.53 5.56 -23.54
C ILE A 302 -17.01 5.35 -22.11
N TRP A 303 -15.81 4.79 -21.97
CA TRP A 303 -15.16 4.39 -20.72
C TRP A 303 -16.11 3.73 -19.73
N GLN A 304 -16.87 2.73 -20.18
CA GLN A 304 -17.74 1.97 -19.29
C GLN A 304 -17.00 0.79 -18.67
N GLY A 305 -16.84 0.85 -17.35
CA GLY A 305 -16.36 -0.23 -16.50
C GLY A 305 -17.47 -1.21 -16.15
N TYR A 306 -17.09 -2.45 -15.87
CA TYR A 306 -17.93 -3.48 -15.29
C TYR A 306 -17.22 -4.09 -14.09
N GLU A 307 -17.92 -4.15 -12.97
CA GLU A 307 -17.53 -4.84 -11.75
C GLU A 307 -18.56 -5.95 -11.47
N GLN A 308 -18.08 -7.17 -11.21
CA GLN A 308 -18.95 -8.36 -11.11
C GLN A 308 -20.11 -8.19 -10.10
N ALA A 309 -19.89 -7.53 -8.97
CA ALA A 309 -20.91 -7.35 -7.92
C ALA A 309 -21.74 -6.06 -8.06
N ASN A 310 -21.16 -5.01 -8.65
CA ASN A 310 -21.75 -3.67 -8.67
C ASN A 310 -22.28 -3.25 -10.04
N GLY A 311 -22.10 -4.10 -11.06
CA GLY A 311 -22.60 -3.89 -12.41
C GLY A 311 -21.74 -2.94 -13.23
N ARG A 312 -22.36 -2.24 -14.18
CA ARG A 312 -21.66 -1.28 -15.05
C ARG A 312 -21.63 0.11 -14.43
N PHE A 313 -20.51 0.81 -14.62
CA PHE A 313 -20.34 2.19 -14.19
C PHE A 313 -19.48 2.98 -15.18
N PRO A 314 -19.67 4.30 -15.32
CA PRO A 314 -18.72 5.17 -16.00
C PRO A 314 -17.38 5.17 -15.24
N TYR A 315 -16.36 4.57 -15.84
CA TYR A 315 -15.01 4.55 -15.28
C TYR A 315 -14.47 5.99 -15.19
N PRO A 316 -13.90 6.42 -14.04
CA PRO A 316 -13.76 7.85 -13.77
C PRO A 316 -12.45 8.47 -14.28
N VAL A 317 -11.44 7.69 -14.65
CA VAL A 317 -10.10 8.19 -15.00
C VAL A 317 -9.44 7.44 -16.15
N TYR A 318 -8.54 8.12 -16.87
CA TYR A 318 -7.58 7.50 -17.79
C TYR A 318 -6.41 8.44 -18.11
N LEU A 319 -5.39 7.88 -18.76
CA LEU A 319 -4.27 8.61 -19.37
C LEU A 319 -4.34 8.54 -20.90
N GLN A 320 -4.09 9.64 -21.59
CA GLN A 320 -3.83 9.65 -23.04
C GLN A 320 -2.44 10.24 -23.28
N GLY A 321 -1.50 9.39 -23.68
CA GLY A 321 -0.09 9.73 -23.55
C GLY A 321 0.23 9.97 -22.06
N ASN A 322 0.72 11.17 -21.73
CA ASN A 322 0.96 11.58 -20.34
C ASN A 322 -0.14 12.49 -19.78
N ASP A 323 -1.15 12.85 -20.59
CA ASP A 323 -2.22 13.73 -20.15
C ASP A 323 -3.25 12.94 -19.33
N PHE A 324 -3.61 13.46 -18.15
CA PHE A 324 -4.55 12.85 -17.23
C PHE A 324 -5.95 13.43 -17.38
N TYR A 325 -6.94 12.54 -17.49
CA TYR A 325 -8.35 12.87 -17.62
C TYR A 325 -9.13 12.24 -16.48
N ILE A 326 -10.03 13.02 -15.89
CA ILE A 326 -10.86 12.59 -14.76
C ILE A 326 -12.27 13.14 -14.90
N ARG A 327 -13.24 12.42 -14.36
CA ARG A 327 -14.65 12.83 -14.25
C ARG A 327 -15.22 12.37 -12.91
N LYS A 328 -16.41 12.86 -12.57
CA LYS A 328 -17.15 12.40 -11.40
C LYS A 328 -17.45 10.91 -11.50
N MET A 329 -17.05 10.15 -10.48
CA MET A 329 -17.42 8.76 -10.34
C MET A 329 -18.88 8.64 -9.87
N ASN A 330 -19.65 7.79 -10.56
CA ASN A 330 -21.04 7.50 -10.20
C ASN A 330 -21.35 6.03 -10.52
N TYR A 331 -21.99 5.31 -9.60
CA TYR A 331 -22.46 3.96 -9.85
C TYR A 331 -23.91 3.98 -10.35
N ALA A 332 -24.27 2.98 -11.16
CA ALA A 332 -25.68 2.77 -11.51
C ALA A 332 -26.53 2.41 -10.27
N LYS A 333 -25.90 1.73 -9.30
CA LYS A 333 -26.52 1.35 -8.02
C LYS A 333 -26.44 2.53 -7.04
N GLN A 334 -27.59 3.04 -6.63
CA GLN A 334 -27.69 4.21 -5.73
C GLN A 334 -27.11 3.97 -4.33
N SER A 335 -26.87 2.72 -3.93
CA SER A 335 -26.32 2.38 -2.62
C SER A 335 -24.82 2.65 -2.48
N ILE A 336 -24.11 2.96 -3.58
CA ILE A 336 -22.69 3.30 -3.56
C ILE A 336 -22.54 4.79 -3.79
N ILE A 337 -22.13 5.50 -2.75
CA ILE A 337 -21.93 6.95 -2.76
C ILE A 337 -20.47 7.24 -2.47
N PHE A 338 -19.81 8.04 -3.31
CA PHE A 338 -18.47 8.53 -3.02
C PHE A 338 -18.48 9.91 -2.38
N ASP A 339 -17.58 10.12 -1.43
CA ASP A 339 -17.31 11.43 -0.85
C ASP A 339 -16.54 12.30 -1.84
N GLN A 340 -17.28 13.16 -2.54
CA GLN A 340 -16.68 14.12 -3.48
C GLN A 340 -15.86 15.21 -2.81
N ASP A 341 -15.99 15.37 -1.48
CA ASP A 341 -15.22 16.33 -0.70
C ASP A 341 -13.97 15.67 -0.08
N TYR A 342 -13.79 14.36 -0.28
CA TYR A 342 -12.60 13.67 0.18
C TYR A 342 -11.41 13.94 -0.75
N PRO A 343 -10.21 14.21 -0.19
CA PRO A 343 -8.99 14.30 -0.98
C PRO A 343 -8.76 13.07 -1.85
N GLN A 344 -8.57 13.32 -3.15
CA GLN A 344 -8.12 12.31 -4.09
C GLN A 344 -6.64 12.58 -4.42
N VAL A 345 -5.84 11.52 -4.49
CA VAL A 345 -4.45 11.56 -4.89
C VAL A 345 -4.22 10.57 -6.02
N VAL A 346 -3.54 11.02 -7.06
CA VAL A 346 -3.01 10.16 -8.13
C VAL A 346 -1.56 9.85 -7.80
N TYR A 347 -1.20 8.57 -7.80
CA TYR A 347 0.13 8.09 -7.43
C TYR A 347 0.48 6.79 -8.18
N ALA A 348 1.74 6.37 -8.12
CA ALA A 348 2.16 5.07 -8.61
C ALA A 348 3.05 4.39 -7.57
N LEU A 349 2.88 3.07 -7.44
CA LEU A 349 3.72 2.25 -6.56
C LEU A 349 4.51 1.18 -7.32
N ASP A 350 4.12 0.93 -8.56
CA ASP A 350 4.73 -0.06 -9.45
C ASP A 350 4.80 0.48 -10.87
N ALA A 351 5.63 -0.12 -11.70
CA ALA A 351 5.75 0.24 -13.11
C ALA A 351 6.04 -0.99 -13.99
N PRO A 352 5.72 -0.92 -15.30
CA PRO A 352 6.08 -1.97 -16.24
C PRO A 352 7.59 -2.22 -16.27
N ALA A 353 7.98 -3.47 -16.49
CA ALA A 353 9.39 -3.85 -16.65
C ALA A 353 10.03 -3.08 -17.83
N GLY A 354 11.27 -2.63 -17.64
CA GLY A 354 12.03 -1.83 -18.60
C GLY A 354 11.68 -0.34 -18.61
N SER A 355 10.73 0.11 -17.80
CA SER A 355 10.41 1.54 -17.65
C SER A 355 11.32 2.23 -16.62
N GLU A 356 11.43 3.56 -16.70
CA GLU A 356 12.13 4.36 -15.67
C GLU A 356 11.57 4.09 -14.25
N GLY A 357 10.26 3.88 -14.16
CA GLY A 357 9.56 3.60 -12.90
C GLY A 357 9.98 2.31 -12.21
N GLU A 358 10.50 1.29 -12.93
CA GLU A 358 10.88 -0.01 -12.35
C GLU A 358 11.99 0.13 -11.30
N THR A 359 12.91 1.07 -11.52
CA THR A 359 14.03 1.33 -10.58
C THR A 359 13.71 2.43 -9.56
N LEU A 360 12.62 3.17 -9.79
CA LEU A 360 12.21 4.32 -9.00
C LEU A 360 11.17 3.94 -7.95
N LEU A 361 10.19 3.09 -8.26
CA LEU A 361 8.98 2.96 -7.43
C LEU A 361 9.07 1.91 -6.30
N PRO A 362 8.24 2.03 -5.24
CA PRO A 362 8.33 1.22 -4.02
C PRO A 362 8.20 -0.31 -4.21
N LEU A 363 7.25 -0.79 -5.03
CA LEU A 363 6.93 -2.22 -5.09
C LEU A 363 7.97 -3.09 -5.81
N PRO A 364 8.57 -2.67 -6.95
CA PRO A 364 9.69 -3.39 -7.54
C PRO A 364 10.84 -3.60 -6.54
N ILE A 365 11.11 -2.58 -5.73
CA ILE A 365 12.25 -2.53 -4.83
C ILE A 365 12.01 -3.36 -3.55
N ARG A 366 10.76 -3.47 -3.07
CA ARG A 366 10.35 -4.41 -2.01
C ARG A 366 10.81 -5.85 -2.28
N LYS A 367 10.91 -6.27 -3.54
CA LYS A 367 11.37 -7.62 -3.90
C LYS A 367 12.85 -7.88 -3.57
N LYS A 368 13.62 -6.83 -3.25
CA LYS A 368 15.02 -6.95 -2.81
C LYS A 368 15.17 -7.34 -1.35
N ILE A 369 14.16 -7.06 -0.51
CA ILE A 369 14.23 -7.33 0.94
C ILE A 369 13.48 -8.60 1.33
N LEU A 370 12.37 -8.91 0.66
CA LEU A 370 11.54 -10.07 0.97
C LEU A 370 11.99 -11.28 0.16
N SER A 371 11.89 -12.47 0.76
CA SER A 371 12.13 -13.72 0.04
C SER A 371 11.03 -13.97 -1.01
N GLY A 372 11.35 -14.77 -2.03
CA GLY A 372 10.35 -15.21 -3.01
C GLY A 372 9.15 -15.92 -2.38
N GLU A 373 9.38 -16.66 -1.29
CA GLU A 373 8.32 -17.31 -0.50
C GLU A 373 7.41 -16.28 0.19
N MET A 374 7.97 -15.26 0.87
CA MET A 374 7.18 -14.21 1.50
C MET A 374 6.34 -13.45 0.47
N ILE A 375 6.93 -13.12 -0.69
CA ILE A 375 6.21 -12.48 -1.80
C ILE A 375 5.09 -13.39 -2.33
N SER A 376 5.35 -14.69 -2.45
CA SER A 376 4.36 -15.66 -2.92
C SER A 376 3.20 -15.82 -1.92
N ASN A 377 3.49 -15.82 -0.63
CA ASN A 377 2.48 -15.88 0.44
C ASN A 377 1.60 -14.62 0.47
N MET A 378 2.14 -13.49 0.03
CA MET A 378 1.40 -12.24 -0.18
C MET A 378 0.62 -12.19 -1.51
N ALA A 379 0.89 -13.09 -2.45
CA ALA A 379 0.23 -13.06 -3.75
C ALA A 379 -1.17 -13.68 -3.69
N ILE A 380 -2.07 -13.21 -4.56
CA ILE A 380 -3.34 -13.89 -4.81
C ILE A 380 -3.02 -15.24 -5.48
N ILE A 381 -3.19 -16.33 -4.72
CA ILE A 381 -3.03 -17.68 -5.25
C ILE A 381 -4.32 -18.05 -5.99
N ASN A 382 -4.23 -18.13 -7.31
CA ASN A 382 -5.33 -18.66 -8.11
C ASN A 382 -5.33 -20.19 -8.02
N ILE A 383 -6.19 -20.73 -7.16
CA ILE A 383 -6.39 -22.18 -7.04
C ILE A 383 -7.46 -22.56 -8.05
N TYR A 384 -7.05 -23.09 -9.20
CA TYR A 384 -8.02 -23.62 -10.18
C TYR A 384 -8.81 -24.77 -9.55
N GLN A 385 -10.13 -24.59 -9.43
CA GLN A 385 -11.05 -25.63 -8.94
C GLN A 385 -12.30 -25.75 -9.82
N GLY A 386 -12.14 -25.71 -11.14
CA GLY A 386 -13.25 -25.91 -12.08
C GLY A 386 -13.51 -24.72 -13.00
N SER A 387 -14.64 -24.76 -13.72
CA SER A 387 -15.02 -23.76 -14.71
C SER A 387 -16.16 -22.90 -14.19
N GLY A 388 -16.02 -21.57 -14.32
CA GLY A 388 -17.07 -20.63 -13.93
C GLY A 388 -18.36 -20.88 -14.73
N ILE A 389 -19.49 -20.78 -14.03
CA ILE A 389 -20.81 -21.17 -14.56
C ILE A 389 -21.21 -20.38 -15.81
N CYS A 390 -20.95 -19.07 -15.83
CA CYS A 390 -21.26 -18.25 -17.00
C CYS A 390 -20.55 -18.77 -18.27
N SER A 391 -19.26 -19.10 -18.16
CA SER A 391 -18.48 -19.60 -19.30
C SER A 391 -18.87 -21.02 -19.73
N GLY A 392 -19.30 -21.86 -18.77
CA GLY A 392 -19.75 -23.21 -19.06
C GLY A 392 -21.12 -23.23 -19.75
N THR A 393 -22.08 -22.47 -19.21
CA THR A 393 -23.42 -22.33 -19.81
C THR A 393 -23.37 -21.73 -21.22
N GLU A 394 -22.58 -20.69 -21.46
CA GLU A 394 -22.41 -20.11 -22.80
C GLU A 394 -21.93 -21.14 -23.84
N LYS A 395 -20.97 -21.99 -23.46
CA LYS A 395 -20.46 -23.06 -24.34
C LYS A 395 -21.52 -24.11 -24.63
N ILE A 396 -22.24 -24.56 -23.60
CA ILE A 396 -23.30 -25.57 -23.75
C ILE A 396 -24.44 -25.01 -24.62
N GLU A 397 -24.92 -23.79 -24.34
CA GLU A 397 -25.96 -23.11 -25.13
C GLU A 397 -25.54 -23.00 -26.60
N LYS A 398 -24.28 -22.68 -26.89
CA LYS A 398 -23.77 -22.65 -28.27
C LYS A 398 -23.83 -24.02 -28.97
N ILE A 399 -23.55 -25.10 -28.24
CA ILE A 399 -23.63 -26.47 -28.78
C ILE A 399 -25.08 -26.83 -29.10
N PHE A 400 -26.03 -26.56 -28.19
CA PHE A 400 -27.46 -26.79 -28.41
C PHE A 400 -27.99 -25.97 -29.60
N LYS A 401 -27.65 -24.68 -29.67
CA LYS A 401 -28.00 -23.80 -30.79
C LYS A 401 -27.50 -24.30 -32.15
N SER A 402 -26.36 -25.01 -32.16
CA SER A 402 -25.82 -25.62 -33.37
C SER A 402 -26.42 -27.00 -33.70
N GLY A 403 -27.25 -27.58 -32.84
CA GLY A 403 -27.80 -28.92 -33.00
C GLY A 403 -26.77 -30.04 -32.81
N GLU A 404 -25.62 -29.76 -32.19
CA GLU A 404 -24.49 -30.68 -32.04
C GLU A 404 -24.49 -31.43 -30.70
N GLN A 405 -25.49 -31.22 -29.83
CA GLN A 405 -25.52 -31.70 -28.44
C GLN A 405 -25.35 -33.23 -28.30
N LYS A 406 -25.83 -34.03 -29.26
CA LYS A 406 -25.61 -35.49 -29.26
C LYS A 406 -24.18 -35.85 -29.65
N ALA A 407 -23.62 -35.18 -30.65
CA ALA A 407 -22.24 -35.43 -31.09
C ALA A 407 -21.21 -34.95 -30.05
N LYS A 408 -21.57 -33.92 -29.27
CA LYS A 408 -20.73 -33.30 -28.24
C LYS A 408 -21.17 -33.61 -26.81
N GLN A 409 -21.89 -34.71 -26.59
CA GLN A 409 -22.41 -35.09 -25.28
C GLN A 409 -21.30 -35.15 -24.21
N GLN A 410 -20.17 -35.81 -24.50
CA GLN A 410 -19.04 -35.92 -23.58
C GLN A 410 -18.41 -34.56 -23.24
N GLU A 411 -18.41 -33.62 -24.19
CA GLU A 411 -17.93 -32.25 -23.97
C GLU A 411 -18.86 -31.51 -23.00
N ILE A 412 -20.18 -31.62 -23.20
CA ILE A 412 -21.19 -31.04 -22.30
C ILE A 412 -21.07 -31.62 -20.90
N GLU A 413 -20.98 -32.94 -20.76
CA GLU A 413 -20.83 -33.63 -19.47
C GLU A 413 -19.56 -33.16 -18.74
N SER A 414 -18.43 -33.04 -19.45
CA SER A 414 -17.18 -32.53 -18.87
C SER A 414 -17.28 -31.07 -18.43
N ILE A 415 -18.00 -30.23 -19.17
CA ILE A 415 -18.25 -28.83 -18.77
C ILE A 415 -19.10 -28.78 -17.50
N LEU A 416 -20.19 -29.56 -17.43
CA LEU A 416 -21.08 -29.63 -16.28
C LEU A 416 -20.36 -30.13 -15.03
N GLU A 417 -19.52 -31.16 -15.15
CA GLU A 417 -18.68 -31.67 -14.06
C GLU A 417 -17.76 -30.55 -13.52
N LYS A 418 -17.05 -29.84 -14.41
CA LYS A 418 -16.19 -28.72 -14.00
C LYS A 418 -16.95 -27.57 -13.35
N MET A 419 -18.20 -27.32 -13.76
CA MET A 419 -19.07 -26.33 -13.11
C MET A 419 -19.50 -26.80 -11.72
N ASN A 420 -19.75 -28.10 -11.52
CA ASN A 420 -20.08 -28.66 -10.21
C ASN A 420 -18.89 -28.56 -9.23
N ILE A 421 -17.68 -28.89 -9.68
CA ILE A 421 -16.46 -28.74 -8.87
C ILE A 421 -16.28 -27.26 -8.44
N TYR A 422 -16.54 -26.31 -9.35
CA TYR A 422 -16.50 -24.89 -9.02
C TYR A 422 -17.51 -24.52 -7.92
N GLN A 423 -18.75 -25.03 -7.99
CA GLN A 423 -19.76 -24.78 -6.97
C GLN A 423 -19.41 -25.40 -5.61
N GLU A 424 -18.92 -26.63 -5.60
CA GLU A 424 -18.43 -27.28 -4.38
C GLU A 424 -17.31 -26.47 -3.74
N HIS A 425 -16.37 -25.95 -4.54
CA HIS A 425 -15.30 -25.10 -4.06
C HIS A 425 -15.81 -23.79 -3.45
N VAL A 426 -16.63 -23.03 -4.18
CA VAL A 426 -17.17 -21.75 -3.69
C VAL A 426 -17.95 -21.95 -2.40
N HIS A 427 -18.77 -23.01 -2.33
CA HIS A 427 -19.51 -23.34 -1.11
C HIS A 427 -18.59 -23.77 0.04
N SER A 428 -17.52 -24.53 -0.22
CA SER A 428 -16.53 -24.89 0.81
C SER A 428 -15.86 -23.64 1.36
N ARG A 429 -15.41 -22.73 0.49
CA ARG A 429 -14.78 -21.47 0.87
C ARG A 429 -15.71 -20.57 1.67
N ALA A 430 -16.99 -20.50 1.31
CA ALA A 430 -17.99 -19.78 2.10
C ALA A 430 -18.11 -20.37 3.51
N ARG A 431 -18.15 -21.71 3.66
CA ARG A 431 -18.17 -22.36 4.99
C ARG A 431 -16.90 -22.10 5.78
N GLU A 432 -15.73 -22.20 5.15
CA GLU A 432 -14.45 -21.90 5.80
C GLU A 432 -14.41 -20.46 6.33
N TYR A 433 -15.01 -19.51 5.61
CA TYR A 433 -15.12 -18.13 6.05
C TYR A 433 -16.08 -17.95 7.25
N LEU A 434 -17.22 -18.66 7.25
CA LEU A 434 -18.13 -18.69 8.41
C LEU A 434 -17.49 -19.35 9.63
N ASP A 435 -16.76 -20.46 9.45
CA ASP A 435 -16.03 -21.13 10.52
C ASP A 435 -14.92 -20.22 11.08
N TRP A 436 -14.27 -19.44 10.23
CA TRP A 436 -13.31 -18.42 10.64
C TRP A 436 -13.98 -17.33 11.49
N GLU A 437 -15.12 -16.79 11.05
CA GLU A 437 -15.89 -15.79 11.80
C GLU A 437 -16.19 -16.27 13.23
N VAL A 438 -16.77 -17.48 13.36
CA VAL A 438 -17.07 -18.08 14.68
C VAL A 438 -15.82 -18.17 15.55
N LYS A 439 -14.70 -18.66 14.99
CA LYS A 439 -13.43 -18.77 15.72
C LYS A 439 -12.90 -17.42 16.18
N ILE A 440 -13.03 -16.37 15.36
CA ILE A 440 -12.58 -15.03 15.72
C ILE A 440 -13.53 -14.40 16.75
N SER A 441 -14.84 -14.57 16.60
CA SER A 441 -15.84 -14.09 17.57
C SER A 441 -15.59 -14.70 18.97
N ASP A 442 -15.29 -15.99 19.04
CA ASP A 442 -14.87 -16.68 20.26
C ASP A 442 -13.54 -16.15 20.83
N TRP A 443 -12.56 -15.89 19.95
CA TRP A 443 -11.27 -15.33 20.34
C TRP A 443 -11.42 -13.91 20.91
N LEU A 444 -12.25 -13.06 20.30
CA LEU A 444 -12.58 -11.72 20.82
C LEU A 444 -13.24 -11.84 22.19
N GLY A 445 -14.22 -12.75 22.35
CA GLY A 445 -14.86 -13.05 23.64
C GLY A 445 -13.87 -13.37 24.74
N LYS A 446 -12.92 -14.27 24.47
CA LYS A 446 -11.87 -14.65 25.42
C LYS A 446 -10.94 -13.48 25.74
N ASN A 447 -10.61 -12.62 24.77
CA ASN A 447 -9.72 -11.47 24.97
C ASN A 447 -10.38 -10.33 25.73
N MET A 448 -11.68 -10.08 25.53
CA MET A 448 -12.45 -9.12 26.34
C MET A 448 -12.38 -9.46 27.83
N ASN A 449 -12.56 -10.74 28.17
CA ASN A 449 -12.54 -11.20 29.56
C ASN A 449 -11.14 -11.11 30.18
N LYS A 450 -10.08 -11.39 29.41
CA LYS A 450 -8.70 -11.34 29.89
C LYS A 450 -8.16 -9.91 30.01
N ASN A 451 -8.61 -9.00 29.14
CA ASN A 451 -8.11 -7.63 29.06
C ASN A 451 -9.28 -6.65 28.97
N PRO A 452 -9.82 -6.18 30.12
CA PRO A 452 -10.99 -5.30 30.14
C PRO A 452 -10.82 -4.01 29.31
N GLY A 453 -9.59 -3.52 29.14
CA GLY A 453 -9.30 -2.36 28.28
C GLY A 453 -9.56 -2.59 26.79
N LEU A 454 -9.65 -3.85 26.33
CA LEU A 454 -9.96 -4.20 24.94
C LEU A 454 -11.47 -4.36 24.69
N ILE A 455 -12.32 -4.24 25.71
CA ILE A 455 -13.77 -4.43 25.57
C ILE A 455 -14.35 -3.57 24.44
N PRO A 456 -14.10 -2.24 24.36
CA PRO A 456 -14.74 -1.41 23.33
C PRO A 456 -14.41 -1.85 21.90
N VAL A 457 -13.12 -2.09 21.60
CA VAL A 457 -12.69 -2.48 20.26
C VAL A 457 -13.14 -3.90 19.90
N CYS A 458 -13.10 -4.84 20.85
CA CYS A 458 -13.57 -6.19 20.60
C CYS A 458 -15.08 -6.24 20.37
N GLN A 459 -15.86 -5.39 21.05
CA GLN A 459 -17.30 -5.28 20.82
C GLN A 459 -17.59 -4.71 19.43
N GLU A 460 -16.88 -3.66 19.01
CA GLU A 460 -17.01 -3.08 17.67
C GLU A 460 -16.67 -4.11 16.58
N LEU A 461 -15.56 -4.84 16.72
CA LEU A 461 -15.20 -5.91 15.79
C LEU A 461 -16.21 -7.05 15.78
N LYS A 462 -16.79 -7.41 16.93
CA LYS A 462 -17.81 -8.45 17.02
C LYS A 462 -19.08 -8.05 16.27
N ILE A 463 -19.51 -6.79 16.35
CA ILE A 463 -20.65 -6.28 15.58
C ILE A 463 -20.40 -6.48 14.07
N VAL A 464 -19.21 -6.13 13.59
CA VAL A 464 -18.85 -6.34 12.17
C VAL A 464 -18.83 -7.82 11.78
N LEU A 465 -18.37 -8.70 12.67
CA LEU A 465 -18.38 -10.15 12.42
C LEU A 465 -19.79 -10.73 12.41
N ASP A 466 -20.66 -10.27 13.31
CA ASP A 466 -22.05 -10.72 13.40
C ASP A 466 -22.83 -10.36 12.10
N ASP A 467 -22.49 -9.24 11.44
CA ASP A 467 -23.04 -8.87 10.13
C ASP A 467 -22.78 -9.95 9.05
N ILE A 468 -21.65 -10.67 9.10
CA ILE A 468 -21.35 -11.74 8.14
C ILE A 468 -22.41 -12.85 8.22
N GLN A 469 -22.78 -13.24 9.44
CA GLN A 469 -23.79 -14.28 9.68
C GLN A 469 -25.17 -13.83 9.19
N ASP A 470 -25.52 -12.56 9.42
CA ASP A 470 -26.83 -12.04 9.03
C ASP A 470 -26.95 -11.85 7.51
N VAL A 471 -25.88 -11.41 6.85
CA VAL A 471 -25.78 -11.41 5.38
C VAL A 471 -25.88 -12.82 4.84
N TRP A 472 -25.17 -13.80 5.44
CA TRP A 472 -25.25 -15.19 5.02
C TRP A 472 -26.66 -15.76 5.17
N LYS A 473 -27.32 -15.58 6.31
CA LYS A 473 -28.70 -16.05 6.53
C LYS A 473 -29.66 -15.43 5.51
N THR A 474 -29.58 -14.12 5.30
CA THR A 474 -30.44 -13.40 4.35
C THR A 474 -30.22 -13.91 2.93
N ASN A 475 -28.97 -14.16 2.54
CA ASN A 475 -28.63 -14.62 1.21
C ASN A 475 -28.75 -16.14 1.04
N SER A 476 -28.82 -16.94 2.10
CA SER A 476 -28.90 -18.40 2.03
C SER A 476 -30.14 -18.93 1.28
N LEU A 477 -31.19 -18.12 1.17
CA LEU A 477 -32.36 -18.43 0.35
C LEU A 477 -32.06 -18.38 -1.16
N ILE A 478 -31.11 -17.52 -1.53
CA ILE A 478 -30.67 -17.26 -2.90
C ILE A 478 -29.45 -18.13 -3.22
N PHE A 479 -28.55 -18.32 -2.27
CA PHE A 479 -27.31 -19.09 -2.41
C PHE A 479 -27.63 -20.59 -2.45
N LYS A 480 -27.61 -21.16 -3.66
CA LYS A 480 -27.95 -22.57 -3.87
C LYS A 480 -26.80 -23.50 -3.49
N THR A 481 -27.14 -24.68 -2.99
CA THR A 481 -26.18 -25.69 -2.54
C THR A 481 -25.63 -26.50 -3.72
N PRO A 482 -24.48 -27.20 -3.57
CA PRO A 482 -24.02 -28.17 -4.57
C PRO A 482 -25.07 -29.22 -4.93
N LYS A 483 -25.93 -29.60 -3.96
CA LYS A 483 -27.04 -30.52 -4.20
C LYS A 483 -28.10 -29.93 -5.14
N ASP A 484 -28.46 -28.67 -4.95
CA ASP A 484 -29.37 -27.97 -5.85
C ASP A 484 -28.76 -27.89 -7.24
N PHE A 485 -27.46 -27.58 -7.33
CA PHE A 485 -26.75 -27.48 -8.59
C PHE A 485 -26.71 -28.82 -9.35
N ALA A 486 -26.41 -29.92 -8.65
CA ALA A 486 -26.45 -31.27 -9.20
C ALA A 486 -27.84 -31.66 -9.72
N MET A 487 -28.91 -31.18 -9.09
CA MET A 487 -30.29 -31.39 -9.57
C MET A 487 -30.52 -30.71 -10.92
N GLU A 488 -30.08 -29.46 -11.09
CA GLU A 488 -30.21 -28.74 -12.35
C GLU A 488 -29.31 -29.31 -13.45
N ILE A 489 -28.08 -29.73 -13.11
CA ILE A 489 -27.20 -30.49 -14.03
C ILE A 489 -27.91 -31.75 -14.54
N SER A 490 -28.60 -32.47 -13.65
CA SER A 490 -29.31 -33.70 -14.03
C SER A 490 -30.42 -33.44 -15.04
N LYS A 491 -31.06 -32.26 -15.02
CA LYS A 491 -32.04 -31.84 -16.03
C LYS A 491 -31.39 -31.56 -17.37
N VAL A 492 -30.20 -30.96 -17.40
CA VAL A 492 -29.42 -30.78 -18.64
C VAL A 492 -29.06 -32.14 -19.23
N ASN A 493 -28.61 -33.09 -18.41
CA ASN A 493 -28.28 -34.44 -18.87
C ASN A 493 -29.53 -35.19 -19.39
N ALA A 494 -30.67 -35.06 -18.72
CA ALA A 494 -31.93 -35.62 -19.20
C ALA A 494 -32.34 -35.02 -20.56
N LEU A 495 -32.08 -33.72 -20.76
CA LEU A 495 -32.35 -33.04 -22.03
C LEU A 495 -31.55 -33.62 -23.19
N LEU A 496 -30.29 -34.03 -22.97
CA LEU A 496 -29.44 -34.67 -24.00
C LEU A 496 -30.06 -35.97 -24.55
N SER A 497 -30.81 -36.68 -23.70
CA SER A 497 -31.46 -37.96 -24.04
C SER A 497 -32.93 -37.81 -24.43
N SER A 498 -33.47 -36.59 -24.44
CA SER A 498 -34.89 -36.36 -24.72
C SER A 498 -35.24 -36.64 -26.19
N ALA A 499 -36.48 -37.04 -26.45
CA ALA A 499 -37.03 -37.22 -27.79
C ALA A 499 -37.56 -35.90 -28.41
N GLU A 500 -37.38 -34.77 -27.74
CA GLU A 500 -37.80 -33.47 -28.25
C GLU A 500 -37.00 -33.04 -29.48
N SER A 501 -37.57 -32.14 -30.28
CA SER A 501 -36.90 -31.49 -31.40
C SER A 501 -35.71 -30.64 -30.93
N ASN A 502 -34.70 -30.46 -31.78
CA ASN A 502 -33.55 -29.60 -31.50
C ASN A 502 -33.93 -28.18 -31.05
N GLU A 503 -34.97 -27.57 -31.63
CA GLU A 503 -35.44 -26.22 -31.27
C GLU A 503 -35.90 -26.15 -29.82
N LYS A 504 -36.80 -27.04 -29.40
CA LYS A 504 -37.23 -27.14 -28.00
C LYS A 504 -36.10 -27.49 -27.03
N GLN A 505 -35.14 -28.30 -27.47
CA GLN A 505 -33.94 -28.59 -26.66
C GLN A 505 -33.09 -27.34 -26.46
N ASP A 506 -32.92 -26.49 -27.48
CA ASP A 506 -32.22 -25.22 -27.38
C ASP A 506 -32.92 -24.26 -26.40
N GLU A 507 -34.24 -24.10 -26.53
CA GLU A 507 -35.04 -23.26 -25.63
C GLU A 507 -34.95 -23.73 -24.17
N ALA A 508 -35.09 -25.03 -23.93
CA ALA A 508 -34.96 -25.63 -22.60
C ALA A 508 -33.53 -25.49 -22.04
N CYS A 509 -32.52 -25.64 -22.89
CA CYS A 509 -31.12 -25.44 -22.51
C CYS A 509 -30.85 -23.99 -22.11
N ALA A 510 -31.35 -23.02 -22.86
CA ALA A 510 -31.21 -21.60 -22.56
C ALA A 510 -31.86 -21.22 -21.21
N GLU A 511 -33.01 -21.81 -20.90
CA GLU A 511 -33.67 -21.59 -19.61
C GLU A 511 -32.89 -22.23 -18.44
N LEU A 512 -32.45 -23.48 -18.60
CA LEU A 512 -31.57 -24.13 -17.62
C LEU A 512 -30.25 -23.36 -17.43
N GLY A 513 -29.69 -22.82 -18.51
CA GLY A 513 -28.51 -21.96 -18.47
C GLY A 513 -28.73 -20.69 -17.66
N ARG A 514 -29.91 -20.05 -17.77
CA ARG A 514 -30.29 -18.92 -16.89
C ARG A 514 -30.37 -19.34 -15.43
N ILE A 515 -31.05 -20.46 -15.15
CA ILE A 515 -31.17 -21.00 -13.78
C ILE A 515 -29.78 -21.25 -13.20
N LEU A 516 -28.93 -22.01 -13.89
CA LEU A 516 -27.56 -22.31 -13.45
C LEU A 516 -26.76 -21.01 -13.20
N ARG A 517 -26.83 -20.02 -14.10
CA ARG A 517 -26.16 -18.72 -13.91
C ARG A 517 -26.62 -18.01 -12.63
N THR A 518 -27.92 -18.01 -12.33
CA THR A 518 -28.44 -17.40 -11.08
C THR A 518 -27.95 -18.09 -9.81
N MET A 519 -27.57 -19.38 -9.91
CA MET A 519 -27.00 -20.12 -8.77
C MET A 519 -25.51 -19.80 -8.56
N GLY A 520 -24.82 -19.33 -9.60
CA GLY A 520 -23.39 -19.03 -9.58
C GLY A 520 -23.01 -17.67 -9.00
N GLY A 521 -24.01 -16.83 -8.67
CA GLY A 521 -23.83 -15.41 -8.35
C GLY A 521 -24.22 -14.54 -9.53
#